data_AF-A0A940WFG4-F1
#
_entry.id   AF-A0A940WFG4-F1
#
_cell.length_a   1.000
_cell.length_b   1.000
_cell.length_c   1.000
_cell.angle_alpha   90.00
_cell.angle_beta   90.00
_cell.angle_gamma   90.00
#
_symmetry.space_group_name_H-M   'P 1'
#
loop_
_entity.id
_entity.type
_entity.pdbx_description
1 polymer ?
#
loop_
_entity_poly.entity_id
_entity_poly.type
_entity_poly.pdbx_seq_one_letter_code
_entity_poly.pdbx_strand_id
1 'polypeptide(L)'
;MVQVDVFWSYAIGAGLAAASSWQACAGPRPAPRWSDPHLTGAVLFSSLLFAPSGIWLLWRYPDWETMQVARDHTALAPWLVALFAAADVGLAVIGYRVARRLGGYLMFLQPLLGYGAMFFVLVHGWDGRGYQRFLSPDRAAFGNWPEHPSPAQALGLAARWFTSPVAYTLAGMSVMLVVLAMMMSAWLGEGHRLARAGGQVSAVPGPAGRTLLMLAGLPVVLALAVAAGLLIDVFGWWTGVPAALALAWFVAVRPGAGLLHLIHRRLVLPGSSVGRRRRRPARAVR
;
A
#
# COMPACT_ATOMS: atom_id res chain seq x y z
N MET A 1 -4.03 4.49 14.45
CA MET A 1 -3.25 4.40 13.23
C MET A 1 -1.95 3.58 13.37
N VAL A 2 -1.37 3.35 14.55
CA VAL A 2 -0.26 2.39 14.75
C VAL A 2 -0.52 1.01 14.11
N GLN A 3 -1.76 0.50 14.19
CA GLN A 3 -2.18 -0.75 13.54
C GLN A 3 -2.16 -0.67 12.00
N VAL A 4 -2.46 0.51 11.46
CA VAL A 4 -2.53 0.84 10.03
C VAL A 4 -1.11 0.89 9.45
N ASP A 5 -0.16 1.43 10.21
CA ASP A 5 1.25 1.56 9.81
C ASP A 5 1.95 0.23 9.58
N VAL A 6 1.58 -0.82 10.32
CA VAL A 6 2.07 -2.18 10.08
C VAL A 6 1.85 -2.60 8.62
N PHE A 7 0.64 -2.37 8.12
CA PHE A 7 0.27 -2.73 6.74
C PHE A 7 0.83 -1.75 5.73
N TRP A 8 0.90 -0.47 6.10
CA TRP A 8 1.40 0.58 5.21
C TRP A 8 2.91 0.44 4.98
N SER A 9 3.69 0.22 6.03
CA SER A 9 5.13 -0.07 5.98
C SER A 9 5.43 -1.26 5.08
N TYR A 10 4.69 -2.36 5.27
CA TYR A 10 4.77 -3.53 4.39
C TYR A 10 4.48 -3.17 2.92
N ALA A 11 3.39 -2.42 2.68
CA ALA A 11 2.98 -2.02 1.34
C ALA A 11 4.03 -1.16 0.63
N ILE A 12 4.64 -0.21 1.34
CA ILE A 12 5.71 0.66 0.82
C ILE A 12 6.89 -0.20 0.35
N GLY A 13 7.37 -1.11 1.20
CA GLY A 13 8.47 -2.00 0.85
C GLY A 13 8.15 -2.90 -0.35
N ALA A 14 6.96 -3.51 -0.34
CA ALA A 14 6.50 -4.36 -1.44
C ALA A 14 6.32 -3.58 -2.76
N GLY A 15 5.86 -2.33 -2.68
CA GLY A 15 5.69 -1.43 -3.81
C GLY A 15 7.02 -1.03 -4.44
N LEU A 16 8.01 -0.69 -3.61
CA LEU A 16 9.38 -0.40 -4.05
C LEU A 16 10.02 -1.62 -4.73
N ALA A 17 9.81 -2.83 -4.21
CA ALA A 17 10.24 -4.08 -4.83
C ALA A 17 9.58 -4.33 -6.21
N ALA A 18 8.29 -4.02 -6.34
CA ALA A 18 7.58 -4.11 -7.61
C ALA A 18 8.12 -3.08 -8.63
N ALA A 19 8.42 -1.87 -8.17
CA ALA A 19 8.98 -0.79 -9.00
C ALA A 19 10.40 -1.12 -9.51
N SER A 20 11.22 -1.80 -8.71
CA SER A 20 12.59 -2.24 -9.08
C SER A 20 12.65 -3.62 -9.75
N SER A 21 11.51 -4.16 -10.18
CA SER A 21 11.42 -5.57 -10.59
C SER A 21 12.27 -5.92 -11.81
N TRP A 22 12.31 -5.04 -12.82
CA TRP A 22 13.08 -5.25 -14.05
C TRP A 22 14.59 -5.21 -13.84
N GLN A 23 15.09 -4.33 -12.97
CA GLN A 23 16.51 -4.20 -12.64
C GLN A 23 17.07 -5.53 -12.16
N ALA A 24 16.30 -6.24 -11.34
CA ALA A 24 16.73 -7.51 -10.82
C ALA A 24 16.56 -8.69 -11.80
N CYS A 25 15.80 -8.51 -12.88
CA CYS A 25 15.79 -9.45 -14.00
C CYS A 25 16.98 -9.20 -14.96
N ALA A 26 17.50 -7.98 -15.00
CA ALA A 26 18.58 -7.56 -15.89
C ALA A 26 20.00 -7.78 -15.32
N GLY A 27 20.14 -7.81 -13.98
CA GLY A 27 21.45 -7.97 -13.33
C GLY A 27 22.02 -9.40 -13.35
N PRO A 28 23.35 -9.56 -13.24
CA PRO A 28 23.97 -10.87 -12.99
C PRO A 28 23.47 -11.51 -11.68
N ARG A 29 23.52 -12.85 -11.61
CA ARG A 29 23.15 -13.71 -10.45
C ARG A 29 23.76 -13.21 -9.11
N PRO A 30 23.12 -13.53 -7.97
CA PRO A 30 22.79 -12.58 -6.91
C PRO A 30 24.02 -11.95 -6.28
N ALA A 31 24.06 -10.61 -6.29
CA ALA A 31 24.84 -9.86 -5.33
C ALA A 31 24.41 -10.26 -3.88
N PRO A 32 25.31 -10.19 -2.87
CA PRO A 32 24.98 -10.56 -1.49
C PRO A 32 23.63 -10.00 -1.02
N ARG A 33 22.94 -10.70 -0.12
CA ARG A 33 21.54 -10.41 0.31
C ARG A 33 21.28 -8.97 0.79
N TRP A 34 22.33 -8.20 1.04
CA TRP A 34 22.31 -6.82 1.55
C TRP A 34 22.89 -5.79 0.57
N SER A 35 23.36 -6.19 -0.60
CA SER A 35 23.94 -5.29 -1.60
C SER A 35 22.95 -4.89 -2.70
N ASP A 36 21.65 -5.10 -2.50
CA ASP A 36 20.63 -4.60 -3.42
C ASP A 36 20.41 -3.10 -3.17
N PRO A 37 20.83 -2.21 -4.09
CA PRO A 37 20.70 -0.76 -3.88
C PRO A 37 19.24 -0.31 -3.70
N HIS A 38 18.27 -1.05 -4.26
CA HIS A 38 16.85 -0.72 -4.11
C HIS A 38 16.31 -1.12 -2.74
N LEU A 39 16.83 -2.21 -2.15
CA LEU A 39 16.54 -2.54 -0.75
C LEU A 39 17.12 -1.47 0.18
N THR A 40 18.36 -1.03 -0.06
CA THR A 40 18.95 0.09 0.69
C THR A 40 18.12 1.37 0.54
N GLY A 41 17.65 1.67 -0.67
CA GLY A 41 16.74 2.79 -0.90
C GLY A 41 15.42 2.66 -0.13
N ALA A 42 14.84 1.46 -0.06
CA ALA A 42 13.65 1.21 0.75
C ALA A 42 13.89 1.40 2.25
N VAL A 43 15.03 0.90 2.76
CA VAL A 43 15.44 1.11 4.16
C VAL A 43 15.61 2.59 4.45
N LEU A 44 16.36 3.32 3.62
CA LEU A 44 16.59 4.76 3.80
C LEU A 44 15.30 5.57 3.74
N PHE A 45 14.40 5.27 2.79
CA PHE A 45 13.09 5.91 2.74
C PHE A 45 12.30 5.65 4.04
N SER A 46 12.25 4.39 4.48
CA SER A 46 11.49 4.03 5.69
C SER A 46 12.09 4.63 6.96
N SER A 47 13.41 4.71 7.09
CA SER A 47 14.08 5.18 8.30
C SER A 47 14.18 6.71 8.38
N LEU A 48 14.31 7.40 7.25
CA LEU A 48 14.51 8.86 7.22
C LEU A 48 13.22 9.65 7.04
N LEU A 49 12.19 9.05 6.43
CA LEU A 49 10.94 9.76 6.12
C LEU A 49 9.74 9.10 6.80
N PHE A 50 9.51 7.81 6.55
CA PHE A 50 8.27 7.17 7.00
C PHE A 50 8.19 7.02 8.53
N ALA A 51 9.15 6.31 9.15
CA ALA A 51 9.14 6.08 10.60
C ALA A 51 9.20 7.40 11.40
N PRO A 52 10.04 8.40 11.06
CA PRO A 52 10.00 9.70 11.73
C PRO A 52 8.64 10.40 11.65
N SER A 53 7.93 10.28 10.52
CA SER A 53 6.58 10.84 10.38
C SER A 53 5.56 10.15 11.29
N GLY A 54 5.62 8.82 11.39
CA GLY A 54 4.78 8.04 12.30
C GLY A 54 5.06 8.40 13.77
N ILE A 55 6.34 8.51 14.16
CA ILE A 55 6.74 8.90 15.52
C ILE A 55 6.20 10.30 15.85
N TRP A 56 6.27 11.23 14.90
CA TRP A 56 5.72 12.57 15.08
C TRP A 56 4.21 12.52 15.33
N LEU A 57 3.45 11.75 14.53
CA LEU A 57 2.01 11.58 14.75
C LEU A 57 1.71 10.94 16.10
N LEU A 58 2.45 9.90 16.47
CA LEU A 58 2.27 9.19 17.74
C LEU A 58 2.53 10.11 18.95
N TRP A 59 3.54 10.96 18.83
CA TRP A 59 3.89 11.89 19.90
C TRP A 59 2.92 13.06 19.98
N ARG A 60 2.49 13.61 18.84
CA ARG A 60 1.66 14.81 18.78
C ARG A 60 0.16 14.52 18.96
N TYR A 61 -0.32 13.39 18.45
CA TYR A 61 -1.72 12.97 18.43
C TYR A 61 -1.87 11.52 18.91
N PRO A 62 -1.44 11.19 20.15
CA PRO A 62 -1.40 9.82 20.64
C PRO A 62 -2.76 9.13 20.64
N ASP A 63 -3.84 9.87 20.88
CA ASP A 63 -5.20 9.34 20.80
C ASP A 63 -5.55 8.93 19.36
N TRP A 64 -5.46 9.84 18.40
CA TRP A 64 -5.72 9.56 16.99
C TRP A 64 -4.81 8.44 16.45
N GLU A 65 -3.52 8.54 16.73
CA GLU A 65 -2.50 7.59 16.28
C GLU A 65 -2.71 6.21 16.91
N THR A 66 -3.41 6.08 18.03
CA THR A 66 -3.76 4.76 18.61
C THR A 66 -5.21 4.36 18.36
N MET A 67 -5.89 4.93 17.36
CA MET A 67 -7.32 4.65 17.09
C MET A 67 -8.21 4.98 18.30
N GLN A 68 -7.91 6.06 19.00
CA GLN A 68 -8.59 6.59 20.20
C GLN A 68 -8.41 5.71 21.46
N VAL A 69 -7.34 4.91 21.54
CA VAL A 69 -7.06 4.01 22.68
C VAL A 69 -6.26 4.71 23.77
N ALA A 70 -5.05 5.20 23.45
CA ALA A 70 -4.24 6.02 24.35
C ALA A 70 -4.90 7.39 24.55
N ARG A 71 -4.78 7.97 25.74
CA ARG A 71 -5.33 9.31 26.03
C ARG A 71 -4.32 10.41 25.74
N ASP A 72 -3.06 10.12 26.01
CA ASP A 72 -1.94 11.02 25.90
C ASP A 72 -0.66 10.18 25.77
N HIS A 73 0.49 10.85 25.66
CA HIS A 73 1.80 10.22 25.53
C HIS A 73 2.22 9.47 26.81
N THR A 74 1.68 9.81 27.98
CA THR A 74 2.02 9.14 29.24
C THR A 74 1.35 7.76 29.34
N ALA A 75 0.26 7.56 28.60
CA ALA A 75 -0.39 6.25 28.44
C ALA A 75 0.40 5.29 27.53
N LEU A 76 1.44 5.76 26.84
CA LEU A 76 2.27 4.96 25.95
C LEU A 76 3.58 4.59 26.65
N ALA A 77 3.84 3.29 26.77
CA ALA A 77 5.13 2.83 27.28
C ALA A 77 6.24 3.19 26.27
N PRO A 78 7.39 3.73 26.70
CA PRO A 78 8.46 4.15 25.78
C PRO A 78 8.97 3.04 24.85
N TRP A 79 8.97 1.78 25.33
CA TRP A 79 9.37 0.64 24.51
C TRP A 79 8.40 0.36 23.35
N LEU A 80 7.11 0.72 23.47
CA LEU A 80 6.15 0.61 22.38
C LEU A 80 6.48 1.58 21.26
N VAL A 81 6.91 2.80 21.60
CA VAL A 81 7.33 3.82 20.62
C VAL A 81 8.59 3.34 19.88
N ALA A 82 9.56 2.79 20.60
CA ALA A 82 10.76 2.21 20.00
C ALA A 82 10.44 1.00 19.10
N LEU A 83 9.54 0.11 19.56
CA LEU A 83 9.10 -1.04 18.78
C LEU A 83 8.34 -0.60 17.52
N PHE A 84 7.49 0.42 17.62
CA PHE A 84 6.76 0.99 16.51
C PHE A 84 7.73 1.50 15.41
N ALA A 85 8.70 2.33 15.80
CA ALA A 85 9.72 2.83 14.87
C ALA A 85 10.52 1.70 14.20
N ALA A 86 10.92 0.68 14.99
CA ALA A 86 11.63 -0.48 14.46
C ALA A 86 10.75 -1.34 13.53
N ALA A 87 9.47 -1.49 13.86
CA ALA A 87 8.50 -2.25 13.09
C ALA A 87 8.26 -1.61 11.72
N ASP A 88 8.17 -0.29 11.62
CA ASP A 88 7.99 0.38 10.33
C ASP A 88 9.11 0.06 9.34
N VAL A 89 10.36 0.20 9.78
CA VAL A 89 11.53 -0.14 8.96
C VAL A 89 11.58 -1.64 8.68
N GLY A 90 11.37 -2.47 9.70
CA GLY A 90 11.41 -3.93 9.58
C GLY A 90 10.36 -4.49 8.62
N LEU A 91 9.12 -3.98 8.68
CA LEU A 91 8.02 -4.40 7.83
C LEU A 91 8.20 -3.94 6.39
N ALA A 92 8.78 -2.76 6.16
CA ALA A 92 9.20 -2.35 4.82
C ALA A 92 10.23 -3.32 4.23
N VAL A 93 11.23 -3.74 5.01
CA VAL A 93 12.21 -4.76 4.57
C VAL A 93 11.54 -6.11 4.28
N ILE A 94 10.61 -6.54 5.14
CA ILE A 94 9.87 -7.79 4.95
C ILE A 94 9.00 -7.72 3.68
N GLY A 95 8.22 -6.65 3.51
CA GLY A 95 7.37 -6.44 2.34
C GLY A 95 8.16 -6.44 1.04
N TYR A 96 9.31 -5.75 1.03
CA TYR A 96 10.24 -5.78 -0.09
C TYR A 96 10.67 -7.22 -0.40
N ARG A 97 11.19 -7.95 0.59
CA ARG A 97 11.71 -9.32 0.39
C ARG A 97 10.64 -10.32 -0.04
N VAL A 98 9.44 -10.25 0.54
CA VAL A 98 8.33 -11.13 0.17
C VAL A 98 7.89 -10.88 -1.26
N ALA A 99 7.68 -9.62 -1.64
CA ALA A 99 7.29 -9.26 -3.01
C ALA A 99 8.34 -9.74 -4.03
N ARG A 100 9.64 -9.53 -3.75
CA ARG A 100 10.74 -10.00 -4.60
C ARG A 100 10.78 -11.53 -4.76
N ARG A 101 10.45 -12.28 -3.70
CA ARG A 101 10.41 -13.76 -3.75
C ARG A 101 9.26 -14.29 -4.58
N LEU A 102 8.09 -13.65 -4.53
CA LEU A 102 6.90 -14.11 -5.24
C LEU A 102 6.98 -13.82 -6.75
N GLY A 103 7.52 -12.67 -7.14
CA GLY A 103 7.66 -12.26 -8.54
C GLY A 103 6.33 -12.08 -9.29
N GLY A 104 6.42 -11.62 -10.54
CA GLY A 104 5.28 -11.50 -11.46
C GLY A 104 4.05 -10.78 -10.90
N TYR A 105 2.88 -11.37 -11.15
CA TYR A 105 1.60 -10.81 -10.70
C TYR A 105 1.45 -10.85 -9.17
N LEU A 106 2.00 -11.86 -8.50
CA LEU A 106 1.91 -11.97 -7.03
C LEU A 106 2.72 -10.88 -6.32
N MET A 107 3.87 -10.50 -6.87
CA MET A 107 4.66 -9.33 -6.41
C MET A 107 3.87 -8.04 -6.53
N PHE A 108 3.17 -7.83 -7.66
CA PHE A 108 2.31 -6.66 -7.87
C PHE A 108 1.13 -6.61 -6.88
N LEU A 109 0.59 -7.76 -6.47
CA LEU A 109 -0.49 -7.83 -5.51
C LEU A 109 -0.04 -7.52 -4.06
N GLN A 110 1.23 -7.69 -3.71
CA GLN A 110 1.71 -7.45 -2.34
C GLN A 110 1.49 -6.03 -1.81
N PRO A 111 1.88 -4.94 -2.51
CA PRO A 111 1.57 -3.60 -2.03
C PRO A 111 0.06 -3.36 -1.90
N LEU A 112 -0.73 -3.89 -2.83
CA LEU A 112 -2.18 -3.74 -2.83
C LEU A 112 -2.85 -4.50 -1.68
N LEU A 113 -2.31 -5.66 -1.30
CA LEU A 113 -2.75 -6.40 -0.12
C LEU A 113 -2.48 -5.59 1.16
N GLY A 114 -1.29 -4.99 1.29
CA GLY A 114 -0.96 -4.11 2.41
C GLY A 114 -1.89 -2.90 2.48
N TYR A 115 -2.06 -2.17 1.37
CA TYR A 115 -3.03 -1.06 1.32
C TYR A 115 -4.48 -1.49 1.56
N GLY A 116 -4.89 -2.68 1.09
CA GLY A 116 -6.21 -3.23 1.35
C GLY A 116 -6.47 -3.50 2.83
N ALA A 117 -5.50 -4.14 3.51
CA ALA A 117 -5.57 -4.36 4.96
C ALA A 117 -5.56 -3.04 5.74
N MET A 118 -4.73 -2.09 5.33
CA MET A 118 -4.67 -0.72 5.85
C MET A 118 -6.05 -0.04 5.76
N PHE A 119 -6.67 -0.03 4.58
CA PHE A 119 -8.00 0.55 4.38
C PHE A 119 -9.09 -0.20 5.14
N PHE A 120 -8.99 -1.52 5.27
CA PHE A 120 -9.95 -2.30 6.06
C PHE A 120 -9.93 -1.88 7.53
N VAL A 121 -8.76 -1.70 8.13
CA VAL A 121 -8.63 -1.19 9.51
C VAL A 121 -9.18 0.23 9.62
N LEU A 122 -8.92 1.09 8.62
CA LEU A 122 -9.44 2.45 8.60
C LEU A 122 -10.95 2.53 8.45
N VAL A 123 -11.57 1.63 7.68
CA VAL A 123 -13.01 1.66 7.41
C VAL A 123 -13.78 0.94 8.50
N HIS A 124 -13.45 -0.33 8.74
CA HIS A 124 -14.20 -1.21 9.65
C HIS A 124 -13.57 -1.22 11.05
N GLY A 125 -12.25 -1.26 11.16
CA GLY A 125 -11.57 -1.42 12.45
C GLY A 125 -11.83 -2.80 13.07
N TRP A 126 -11.67 -2.92 14.39
CA TRP A 126 -11.91 -4.17 15.11
C TRP A 126 -13.35 -4.29 15.66
N ASP A 127 -14.08 -3.18 15.74
CA ASP A 127 -15.40 -3.06 16.36
C ASP A 127 -16.45 -2.46 15.42
N GLY A 128 -16.17 -2.38 14.11
CA GLY A 128 -17.05 -1.73 13.12
C GLY A 128 -17.00 -0.20 13.14
N ARG A 129 -16.19 0.41 14.03
CA ARG A 129 -16.12 1.87 14.21
C ARG A 129 -14.84 2.48 13.64
N GLY A 130 -14.13 1.77 12.77
CA GLY A 130 -12.85 2.21 12.19
C GLY A 130 -12.91 3.62 11.60
N TYR A 131 -13.86 3.87 10.70
CA TYR A 131 -13.98 5.16 10.02
C TYR A 131 -14.34 6.30 10.99
N GLN A 132 -15.10 5.98 12.04
CA GLN A 132 -15.48 6.93 13.09
C GLN A 132 -14.23 7.35 13.88
N ARG A 133 -13.37 6.39 14.22
CA ARG A 133 -12.09 6.64 14.91
C ARG A 133 -11.14 7.45 14.04
N PHE A 134 -11.08 7.16 12.73
CA PHE A 134 -10.25 7.89 11.77
C PHE A 134 -10.70 9.33 11.57
N LEU A 135 -12.00 9.55 11.35
CA LEU A 135 -12.59 10.88 11.11
C LEU A 135 -12.85 11.68 12.39
N SER A 136 -12.45 11.18 13.55
CA SER A 136 -12.47 11.94 14.80
C SER A 136 -11.07 12.48 15.08
N PRO A 137 -10.85 13.81 15.08
CA PRO A 137 -9.50 14.36 15.29
C PRO A 137 -8.96 14.12 16.70
N ASP A 138 -9.85 13.88 17.67
CA ASP A 138 -9.52 13.60 19.06
C ASP A 138 -10.57 12.68 19.69
N ARG A 139 -10.29 12.26 20.93
CA ARG A 139 -11.17 11.36 21.69
C ARG A 139 -12.53 11.95 22.04
N ALA A 140 -12.63 13.27 22.24
CA ALA A 140 -13.89 13.92 22.57
C ALA A 140 -14.84 13.92 21.36
N ALA A 141 -14.31 14.21 20.17
CA ALA A 141 -15.03 14.10 18.92
C ALA A 141 -15.51 12.66 18.67
N PHE A 142 -14.68 11.66 18.98
CA PHE A 142 -15.06 10.25 18.88
C PHE A 142 -16.15 9.85 19.88
N GLY A 143 -16.04 10.32 21.14
CA GLY A 143 -17.04 10.06 22.18
C GLY A 143 -18.41 10.65 21.87
N ASN A 144 -18.44 11.76 21.13
CA ASN A 144 -19.66 12.44 20.69
C ASN A 144 -20.10 12.02 19.27
N TRP A 145 -19.55 10.92 18.73
CA TRP A 145 -19.92 10.46 17.40
C TRP A 145 -21.39 10.01 17.38
N PRO A 146 -22.23 10.52 16.45
CA PRO A 146 -23.64 10.12 16.40
C PRO A 146 -23.80 8.63 16.12
N GLU A 147 -24.73 7.95 16.81
CA GLU A 147 -25.00 6.53 16.61
C GLU A 147 -25.52 6.24 15.19
N HIS A 148 -26.41 7.10 14.68
CA HIS A 148 -27.00 6.99 13.35
C HIS A 148 -26.88 8.32 12.59
N PRO A 149 -25.67 8.67 12.09
CA PRO A 149 -25.48 9.93 11.40
C PRO A 149 -26.22 9.91 10.07
N SER A 150 -26.99 10.96 9.78
CA SER A 150 -27.50 11.18 8.42
C SER A 150 -26.34 11.43 7.45
N PRO A 151 -26.53 11.21 6.13
CA PRO A 151 -25.47 11.47 5.14
C PRO A 151 -24.91 12.90 5.22
N ALA A 152 -25.76 13.90 5.47
CA ALA A 152 -25.34 15.29 5.64
C ALA A 152 -24.49 15.49 6.90
N GLN A 153 -24.85 14.84 8.02
CA GLN A 153 -24.06 14.88 9.25
C GLN A 153 -22.71 14.18 9.08
N ALA A 154 -22.68 13.02 8.41
CA ALA A 154 -21.45 12.29 8.12
C ALA A 154 -20.49 13.13 7.24
N LEU A 155 -21.02 13.79 6.20
CA LEU A 155 -20.25 14.72 5.37
C LEU A 155 -19.75 15.93 6.17
N GLY A 156 -20.59 16.47 7.07
CA GLY A 156 -20.18 17.57 7.96
C GLY A 156 -19.08 17.17 8.95
N LEU A 157 -19.12 15.95 9.48
CA LEU A 157 -18.05 15.40 10.33
C LEU A 157 -16.75 15.24 9.55
N ALA A 158 -16.82 14.67 8.35
CA ALA A 158 -15.65 14.54 7.47
C ALA A 158 -15.06 15.92 7.10
N ALA A 159 -15.90 16.90 6.76
CA ALA A 159 -15.45 18.26 6.45
C ALA A 159 -14.72 18.91 7.62
N ARG A 160 -15.26 18.79 8.84
CA ARG A 160 -14.58 19.27 10.06
C ARG A 160 -13.24 18.59 10.29
N TRP A 161 -13.17 17.28 10.04
CA TRP A 161 -11.92 16.54 10.15
C TRP A 161 -10.86 17.05 9.16
N PHE A 162 -11.22 17.37 7.91
CA PHE A 162 -10.28 17.90 6.91
C PHE A 162 -9.66 19.24 7.30
N THR A 163 -10.32 20.01 8.17
CA THR A 163 -9.80 21.26 8.72
C THR A 163 -9.11 21.12 10.08
N SER A 164 -8.92 19.88 10.55
CA SER A 164 -8.31 19.60 11.85
C SER A 164 -6.76 19.68 11.83
N PRO A 165 -6.12 19.87 13.00
CA PRO A 165 -4.65 19.82 13.10
C PRO A 165 -4.04 18.50 12.61
N VAL A 166 -4.73 17.38 12.82
CA VAL A 166 -4.32 16.06 12.32
C VAL A 166 -4.30 16.06 10.80
N ALA A 167 -5.39 16.50 10.15
CA ALA A 167 -5.46 16.55 8.69
C ALA A 167 -4.40 17.48 8.07
N TYR A 168 -4.13 18.64 8.67
CA TYR A 168 -3.04 19.52 8.22
C TYR A 168 -1.66 18.88 8.38
N THR A 169 -1.45 18.13 9.46
CA THR A 169 -0.19 17.39 9.66
C THR A 169 -0.02 16.31 8.61
N LEU A 170 -1.07 15.51 8.34
CA LEU A 170 -1.06 14.51 7.27
C LEU A 170 -0.83 15.12 5.89
N ALA A 171 -1.44 16.28 5.60
CA ALA A 171 -1.21 17.01 4.36
C ALA A 171 0.26 17.43 4.22
N GLY A 172 0.86 17.98 5.29
CA GLY A 172 2.29 18.28 5.33
C GLY A 172 3.17 17.04 5.13
N MET A 173 2.82 15.93 5.79
CA MET A 173 3.53 14.65 5.66
C MET A 173 3.38 14.00 4.29
N SER A 174 2.38 14.39 3.49
CA SER A 174 2.18 13.87 2.12
C SER A 174 3.40 14.10 1.21
N VAL A 175 4.30 15.01 1.56
CA VAL A 175 5.60 15.19 0.91
C VAL A 175 6.38 13.86 0.82
N MET A 176 6.33 13.02 1.85
CA MET A 176 6.99 11.70 1.81
C MET A 176 6.37 10.79 0.75
N LEU A 177 5.06 10.90 0.50
CA LEU A 177 4.35 10.13 -0.53
C LEU A 177 4.70 10.62 -1.92
N VAL A 178 4.94 11.92 -2.09
CA VAL A 178 5.49 12.48 -3.33
C VAL A 178 6.89 11.92 -3.59
N VAL A 179 7.77 11.91 -2.58
CA VAL A 179 9.11 11.31 -2.70
C VAL A 179 9.03 9.83 -3.05
N LEU A 180 8.16 9.07 -2.37
CA LEU A 180 7.92 7.65 -2.67
C LEU A 180 7.47 7.44 -4.11
N ALA A 181 6.47 8.21 -4.56
CA ALA A 181 5.95 8.13 -5.92
C ALA A 181 7.01 8.48 -6.96
N MET A 182 7.86 9.48 -6.68
CA MET A 182 8.99 9.86 -7.54
C MET A 182 10.02 8.72 -7.62
N MET A 183 10.43 8.15 -6.47
CA MET A 183 11.36 7.02 -6.43
C MET A 183 10.83 5.83 -7.24
N MET A 184 9.59 5.42 -6.96
CA MET A 184 8.94 4.31 -7.66
C MET A 184 8.81 4.58 -9.17
N SER A 185 8.42 5.79 -9.56
CA SER A 185 8.27 6.16 -10.98
C SER A 185 9.61 6.20 -11.72
N ALA A 186 10.67 6.66 -11.05
CA ALA A 186 12.03 6.67 -11.58
C ALA A 186 12.56 5.25 -11.77
N TRP A 187 12.40 4.39 -10.76
CA TRP A 187 12.83 2.99 -10.83
C TRP A 187 12.06 2.21 -11.88
N LEU A 188 10.74 2.38 -11.96
CA LEU A 188 9.95 1.73 -13.00
C LEU A 188 10.36 2.22 -14.40
N GLY A 189 10.63 3.52 -14.54
CA GLY A 189 11.13 4.11 -15.79
C GLY A 189 12.47 3.54 -16.25
N GLU A 190 13.42 3.39 -15.32
CA GLU A 190 14.71 2.74 -15.60
C GLU A 190 14.54 1.27 -15.96
N GLY A 191 13.71 0.54 -15.20
CA GLY A 191 13.40 -0.85 -15.47
C GLY A 191 12.82 -1.08 -16.86
N HIS A 192 11.92 -0.19 -17.29
CA HIS A 192 11.37 -0.21 -18.65
C HIS A 192 12.41 0.11 -19.73
N ARG A 193 13.37 1.00 -19.47
CA ARG A 193 14.49 1.25 -20.41
C ARG A 193 15.35 -0.01 -20.59
N LEU A 194 15.72 -0.67 -19.49
CA LEU A 194 16.47 -1.92 -19.51
C LEU A 194 15.71 -3.01 -20.28
N ALA A 195 14.41 -3.14 -20.03
CA ALA A 195 13.57 -4.13 -20.70
C ALA A 195 13.46 -3.91 -22.21
N ARG A 196 13.41 -2.64 -22.64
CA ARG A 196 13.41 -2.26 -24.07
C ARG A 196 14.76 -2.54 -24.72
N ALA A 197 15.87 -2.18 -24.06
CA ALA A 197 17.22 -2.44 -24.54
C ALA A 197 17.47 -3.95 -24.70
N GLY A 198 16.95 -4.77 -23.78
CA GLY A 198 16.99 -6.24 -23.86
C GLY A 198 15.97 -6.88 -24.82
N GLY A 199 15.16 -6.09 -25.53
CA GLY A 199 14.15 -6.59 -26.47
C GLY A 199 12.99 -7.38 -25.82
N GLN A 200 12.80 -7.25 -24.51
CA GLN A 200 11.78 -7.97 -23.75
C GLN A 200 10.39 -7.35 -23.90
N VAL A 201 10.34 -6.03 -24.15
CA VAL A 201 9.10 -5.25 -24.29
C VAL A 201 9.23 -4.25 -25.44
N SER A 202 8.16 -4.05 -26.20
CA SER A 202 8.15 -3.12 -27.36
C SER A 202 7.51 -1.76 -27.03
N ALA A 203 6.55 -1.75 -26.11
CA ALA A 203 5.82 -0.55 -25.70
C ALA A 203 5.76 -0.48 -24.18
N VAL A 204 5.95 0.72 -23.64
CA VAL A 204 5.89 1.01 -22.21
C VAL A 204 5.10 2.29 -21.99
N PRO A 205 4.36 2.41 -20.88
CA PRO A 205 3.66 3.66 -20.55
C PRO A 205 4.64 4.82 -20.38
N GLY A 206 4.22 6.03 -20.77
CA GLY A 206 4.94 7.26 -20.45
C GLY A 206 5.00 7.52 -18.94
N PRO A 207 5.81 8.50 -18.47
CA PRO A 207 6.00 8.78 -17.04
C PRO A 207 4.69 8.96 -16.26
N ALA A 208 3.80 9.84 -16.73
CA ALA A 208 2.49 10.05 -16.10
C ALA A 208 1.62 8.79 -16.11
N GLY A 209 1.63 8.03 -17.21
CA GLY A 209 0.90 6.77 -17.32
C GLY A 209 1.40 5.71 -16.33
N ARG A 210 2.71 5.64 -16.08
CA ARG A 210 3.29 4.75 -15.07
C ARG A 210 2.78 5.10 -13.68
N THR A 211 2.91 6.36 -13.27
CA THR A 211 2.44 6.82 -11.95
C THR A 211 0.95 6.57 -11.78
N LEU A 212 0.12 6.91 -12.78
CA LEU A 212 -1.32 6.69 -12.73
C LEU A 212 -1.66 5.20 -12.57
N LEU A 213 -1.01 4.32 -13.33
CA LEU A 213 -1.24 2.87 -13.25
C LEU A 213 -0.82 2.28 -11.90
N MET A 214 0.24 2.81 -11.28
CA MET A 214 0.66 2.39 -9.94
C MET A 214 -0.36 2.77 -8.88
N LEU A 215 -0.95 3.98 -9.00
CA LEU A 215 -1.96 4.47 -8.08
C LEU A 215 -3.36 3.88 -8.33
N ALA A 216 -3.65 3.43 -9.56
CA ALA A 216 -4.97 2.93 -9.96
C ALA A 216 -5.45 1.72 -9.14
N GLY A 217 -4.55 0.96 -8.52
CA GLY A 217 -4.92 -0.15 -7.64
C GLY A 217 -5.52 0.30 -6.29
N LEU A 218 -5.14 1.49 -5.79
CA LEU A 218 -5.59 2.03 -4.50
C LEU A 218 -7.11 2.20 -4.40
N PRO A 219 -7.81 2.87 -5.35
CA PRO A 219 -9.26 2.99 -5.27
C PRO A 219 -9.97 1.63 -5.34
N VAL A 220 -9.40 0.65 -6.07
CA VAL A 220 -9.96 -0.71 -6.13
C VAL A 220 -9.90 -1.36 -4.76
N VAL A 221 -8.75 -1.34 -4.08
CA VAL A 221 -8.63 -1.98 -2.75
C VAL A 221 -9.37 -1.21 -1.65
N LEU A 222 -9.51 0.11 -1.77
CA LEU A 222 -10.38 0.90 -0.88
C LEU A 222 -11.86 0.48 -1.05
N ALA A 223 -12.35 0.39 -2.28
CA ALA A 223 -13.71 -0.05 -2.55
C ALA A 223 -13.98 -1.47 -2.01
N LEU A 224 -13.00 -2.38 -2.15
CA LEU A 224 -13.09 -3.71 -1.56
C LEU A 224 -13.09 -3.70 -0.04
N ALA A 225 -12.31 -2.84 0.60
CA ALA A 225 -12.31 -2.69 2.06
C ALA A 225 -13.66 -2.18 2.58
N VAL A 226 -14.27 -1.21 1.90
CA VAL A 226 -15.63 -0.74 2.21
C VAL A 226 -16.65 -1.85 2.02
N ALA A 227 -16.62 -2.55 0.89
CA ALA A 227 -17.52 -3.67 0.65
C ALA A 227 -17.34 -4.80 1.68
N ALA A 228 -16.11 -5.11 2.08
CA ALA A 228 -15.82 -6.09 3.11
C ALA A 228 -16.41 -5.68 4.46
N GLY A 229 -16.25 -4.43 4.88
CA GLY A 229 -16.87 -3.90 6.10
C GLY A 229 -18.39 -4.06 6.07
N LEU A 230 -19.04 -3.64 4.98
CA LEU A 230 -20.50 -3.77 4.82
C LEU A 230 -20.97 -5.23 4.85
N LEU A 231 -20.24 -6.14 4.21
CA LEU A 231 -20.58 -7.57 4.23
C LEU A 231 -20.45 -8.17 5.63
N ILE A 232 -19.44 -7.75 6.41
CA ILE A 232 -19.27 -8.19 7.79
C ILE A 232 -20.36 -7.59 8.69
N ASP A 233 -20.76 -6.34 8.47
CA ASP A 233 -21.84 -5.72 9.24
C ASP A 233 -23.20 -6.40 8.98
N VAL A 234 -23.47 -6.79 7.72
CA VAL A 234 -24.74 -7.42 7.33
C VAL A 234 -24.80 -8.91 7.67
N PHE A 235 -23.73 -9.64 7.40
CA PHE A 235 -23.71 -11.10 7.51
C PHE A 235 -22.92 -11.61 8.73
N GLY A 236 -22.32 -10.74 9.53
CA GLY A 236 -21.39 -11.13 10.59
C GLY A 236 -20.06 -11.66 10.05
N TRP A 237 -19.09 -11.87 10.95
CA TRP A 237 -17.73 -12.29 10.59
C TRP A 237 -17.66 -13.61 9.83
N TRP A 238 -18.42 -14.62 10.26
CA TRP A 238 -18.33 -15.99 9.74
C TRP A 238 -18.74 -16.12 8.28
N THR A 239 -19.73 -15.35 7.84
CA THR A 239 -20.24 -15.37 6.45
C THR A 239 -19.80 -14.15 5.65
N GLY A 240 -19.66 -13.00 6.31
CA GLY A 240 -19.20 -11.76 5.69
C GLY A 240 -17.75 -11.83 5.21
N VAL A 241 -16.83 -12.43 5.98
CA VAL A 241 -15.42 -12.59 5.55
C VAL A 241 -15.29 -13.49 4.33
N PRO A 242 -15.86 -14.72 4.28
CA PRO A 242 -15.84 -15.53 3.06
C PRO A 242 -16.48 -14.83 1.86
N ALA A 243 -17.60 -14.12 2.06
CA ALA A 243 -18.25 -13.36 0.99
C ALA A 243 -17.35 -12.23 0.46
N ALA A 244 -16.67 -11.49 1.34
CA ALA A 244 -15.73 -10.45 0.96
C ALA A 244 -14.51 -10.99 0.21
N LEU A 245 -13.98 -12.14 0.64
CA LEU A 245 -12.87 -12.82 -0.05
C LEU A 245 -13.30 -13.31 -1.44
N ALA A 246 -14.50 -13.87 -1.57
CA ALA A 246 -15.06 -14.27 -2.85
C ALA A 246 -15.22 -13.06 -3.79
N LEU A 247 -15.78 -11.95 -3.29
CA LEU A 247 -15.91 -10.70 -4.03
C LEU A 247 -14.55 -10.19 -4.50
N ALA A 248 -13.56 -10.10 -3.60
CA ALA A 248 -12.21 -9.66 -3.91
C ALA A 248 -11.54 -10.55 -4.97
N TRP A 249 -11.73 -11.87 -4.86
CA TRP A 249 -11.21 -12.82 -5.85
C TRP A 249 -11.83 -12.56 -7.24
N PHE A 250 -13.15 -12.61 -7.36
CA PHE A 250 -13.82 -12.57 -8.66
C PHE A 250 -13.75 -11.21 -9.34
N VAL A 251 -13.79 -10.11 -8.59
CA VAL A 251 -13.80 -8.75 -9.14
C VAL A 251 -12.39 -8.23 -9.39
N ALA A 252 -11.46 -8.43 -8.44
CA ALA A 252 -10.20 -7.71 -8.44
C ALA A 252 -8.99 -8.60 -8.73
N VAL A 253 -8.86 -9.74 -8.04
CA VAL A 253 -7.61 -10.52 -8.03
C VAL A 253 -7.53 -11.54 -9.17
N ARG A 254 -8.64 -12.12 -9.61
CA ARG A 254 -8.69 -13.25 -10.56
C ARG A 254 -7.79 -13.03 -11.78
N PRO A 255 -6.81 -13.90 -12.04
CA PRO A 255 -5.98 -13.81 -13.24
C PRO A 255 -6.81 -13.84 -14.52
N GLY A 256 -6.42 -13.02 -15.50
CA GLY A 256 -7.09 -12.90 -16.80
C GLY A 256 -8.26 -11.92 -16.87
N ALA A 257 -9.02 -11.73 -15.79
CA ALA A 257 -10.27 -10.94 -15.80
C ALA A 257 -10.37 -9.88 -14.69
N GLY A 258 -9.70 -10.06 -13.55
CA GLY A 258 -9.80 -9.14 -12.41
C GLY A 258 -9.20 -7.77 -12.70
N LEU A 259 -9.79 -6.73 -12.10
CA LEU A 259 -9.36 -5.33 -12.29
C LEU A 259 -7.86 -5.12 -12.03
N LEU A 260 -7.32 -5.74 -10.97
CA LEU A 260 -5.89 -5.62 -10.63
C LEU A 260 -5.01 -6.34 -11.64
N HIS A 261 -5.49 -7.43 -12.23
CA HIS A 261 -4.78 -8.11 -13.30
C HIS A 261 -4.71 -7.27 -14.58
N LEU A 262 -5.79 -6.54 -14.90
CA LEU A 262 -5.82 -5.62 -16.03
C LEU A 262 -4.81 -4.48 -15.84
N ILE A 263 -4.74 -3.90 -14.63
CA ILE A 263 -3.73 -2.88 -14.28
C ILE A 263 -2.32 -3.46 -14.41
N HIS A 264 -2.06 -4.64 -13.83
CA HIS A 264 -0.76 -5.30 -13.91
C HIS A 264 -0.28 -5.50 -15.36
N ARG A 265 -1.18 -5.93 -16.26
CA ARG A 265 -0.85 -6.11 -17.68
C ARG A 265 -0.48 -4.80 -18.37
N ARG A 266 -1.08 -3.68 -17.97
CA ARG A 266 -0.78 -2.34 -18.50
C ARG A 266 0.51 -1.74 -17.93
N LEU A 267 0.89 -2.13 -16.72
CA LEU A 267 2.12 -1.67 -16.08
C LEU A 267 3.39 -2.31 -16.67
N VAL A 268 3.25 -3.40 -17.44
CA VAL A 268 4.34 -4.09 -18.15
C VAL A 268 5.46 -4.48 -17.19
N LEU A 269 5.11 -5.18 -16.10
CA LEU A 269 6.07 -5.76 -15.16
C LEU A 269 6.59 -7.12 -15.67
N PRO A 270 7.73 -7.64 -15.16
CA PRO A 270 8.23 -8.95 -15.52
C PRO A 270 7.16 -10.03 -15.33
N GLY A 271 6.99 -10.92 -16.31
CA GLY A 271 5.96 -11.97 -16.26
C GLY A 271 4.56 -11.53 -16.68
N SER A 272 4.35 -10.24 -17.02
CA SER A 272 3.17 -9.86 -17.79
C SER A 272 3.24 -10.51 -19.19
N SER A 273 2.19 -11.24 -19.58
CA SER A 273 2.12 -12.00 -20.83
C SER A 273 2.11 -11.12 -22.10
N VAL A 274 2.23 -9.80 -21.93
CA VAL A 274 2.27 -8.79 -22.99
C VAL A 274 3.71 -8.68 -23.51
N GLY A 275 4.19 -9.70 -24.24
CA GLY A 275 5.53 -9.61 -24.83
C GLY A 275 6.26 -10.91 -25.17
N ARG A 276 5.67 -12.10 -24.99
CA ARG A 276 6.26 -13.30 -25.61
C ARG A 276 6.06 -13.20 -27.13
N ARG A 277 6.94 -12.48 -27.84
CA ARG A 277 7.32 -12.90 -29.19
C ARG A 277 7.77 -14.35 -29.03
N ARG A 278 6.98 -15.29 -29.54
CA ARG A 278 7.44 -16.66 -29.78
C ARG A 278 8.78 -16.50 -30.49
N ARG A 279 9.89 -16.79 -29.81
CA ARG A 279 11.14 -17.11 -30.50
C ARG A 279 10.77 -18.26 -31.41
N ARG A 280 10.51 -17.99 -32.70
CA ARG A 280 10.49 -19.04 -33.71
C ARG A 280 11.86 -19.71 -33.58
N PRO A 281 11.93 -21.02 -33.32
CA PRO A 281 13.21 -21.70 -33.40
C PRO A 281 13.78 -21.39 -34.77
N ALA A 282 15.02 -20.90 -34.81
CA ALA A 282 15.73 -20.72 -36.06
C ALA A 282 15.65 -22.06 -36.79
N ARG A 283 15.01 -22.08 -37.96
CA ARG A 283 15.08 -23.23 -38.86
C ARG A 283 16.58 -23.41 -39.11
N ALA A 284 17.14 -24.50 -38.60
CA ALA A 284 18.43 -24.96 -39.02
C ALA A 284 18.35 -25.14 -40.53
N VAL A 285 19.08 -24.30 -41.27
CA VAL A 285 19.37 -24.52 -42.67
C VAL A 285 20.23 -25.79 -42.69
N ARG A 286 19.68 -26.86 -43.26
CA ARG A 286 20.43 -28.02 -43.73
C ARG A 286 20.49 -27.92 -45.24
#